data_AF-A0A5C5CC96-F1
#
_entry.id   AF-A0A5C5CC96-F1
#
_cell.length_a   1.000
_cell.length_b   1.000
_cell.length_c   1.000
_cell.angle_alpha   90.00
_cell.angle_beta   90.00
_cell.angle_gamma   90.00
#
_symmetry.space_group_name_H-M   'P 1'
#
loop_
_entity.id
_entity.type
_entity.pdbx_description
1 polymer ?
#
loop_
_entity_poly.entity_id
_entity_poly.type
_entity_poly.pdbx_seq_one_letter_code
_entity_poly.pdbx_strand_id
1 'polypeptide(L)'
;MKLFSCIKTGAAALVLVSAFSHATGMVPETSVVVVEASDGEGAINITNTDNFPVLMLTTLQDIPEDKTSLLTITPPAARVEAGKTQRIRFILTDKTPLKTEHLKRVIFEGVPPQVKDKNLVRMTVRQNLPVLIRPAGLARDEAPWKLLVWKQSGNTLTVTNPS
;
A
#
# COMPACT_ATOMS: atom_id res chain seq x y z
N MET A 1 -7.50 19.79 48.11
CA MET A 1 -8.34 18.84 47.33
C MET A 1 -8.73 19.35 45.92
N LYS A 2 -8.05 20.35 45.33
CA LYS A 2 -8.37 20.88 43.98
C LYS A 2 -7.39 20.47 42.86
N LEU A 3 -6.22 19.93 43.21
CA LEU A 3 -5.16 19.60 42.22
C LEU A 3 -5.46 18.35 41.38
N PHE A 4 -6.16 17.35 41.95
CA PHE A 4 -6.52 16.12 41.25
C PHE A 4 -7.69 16.27 40.25
N SER A 5 -8.44 17.37 40.31
CA SER A 5 -9.56 17.64 39.40
C SER A 5 -9.11 18.17 38.04
N CYS A 6 -8.05 18.98 38.01
CA CYS A 6 -7.52 19.56 36.76
C CYS A 6 -6.81 18.52 35.87
N ILE A 7 -6.25 17.47 36.47
CA ILE A 7 -5.56 16.40 35.73
C ILE A 7 -6.57 15.52 34.98
N LYS A 8 -7.75 15.26 35.56
CA LYS A 8 -8.82 14.46 34.92
C LYS A 8 -9.49 15.19 33.75
N THR A 9 -9.69 16.51 33.86
CA THR A 9 -10.21 17.33 32.75
C THR A 9 -9.18 17.54 31.64
N GLY A 10 -7.88 17.66 31.97
CA GLY A 10 -6.81 17.75 30.98
C GLY A 10 -6.64 16.48 30.13
N ALA A 11 -6.75 15.30 30.74
CA ALA A 11 -6.68 14.02 30.01
C ALA A 11 -7.87 13.81 29.05
N ALA A 12 -9.08 14.21 29.46
CA ALA A 12 -10.27 14.14 28.59
C ALA A 12 -10.16 15.09 27.39
N ALA A 13 -9.56 16.28 27.57
CA ALA A 13 -9.31 17.22 26.47
C ALA A 13 -8.27 16.67 25.47
N LEU A 14 -7.22 15.98 25.93
CA LEU A 14 -6.21 15.38 25.04
C LEU A 14 -6.77 14.24 24.17
N VAL A 15 -7.74 13.46 24.70
CA VAL A 15 -8.42 12.39 23.96
C VAL A 15 -9.38 12.95 22.89
N LEU A 16 -9.94 14.14 23.08
CA LEU A 16 -10.82 14.78 22.11
C LEU A 16 -10.06 15.39 20.91
N VAL A 17 -8.77 15.71 21.07
CA VAL A 17 -7.94 16.30 20.00
C VAL A 17 -7.38 15.24 19.04
N SER A 18 -7.21 13.99 19.48
CA SER A 18 -6.72 12.91 18.61
C SER A 18 -7.75 12.40 17.59
N ALA A 19 -9.01 12.85 17.67
CA ALA A 19 -10.08 12.45 16.75
C ALA A 19 -10.03 13.17 15.39
N PHE A 20 -9.16 14.17 15.22
CA PHE A 20 -9.02 14.93 13.97
C PHE A 20 -7.84 14.47 13.12
N SER A 21 -7.70 13.16 12.89
CA SER A 21 -6.82 12.67 11.84
C SER A 21 -7.54 12.75 10.49
N HIS A 22 -7.19 13.75 9.68
CA HIS A 22 -7.68 13.85 8.31
C HIS A 22 -6.76 13.05 7.39
N ALA A 23 -7.29 11.95 6.84
CA ALA A 23 -6.66 11.31 5.70
C ALA A 23 -6.95 12.14 4.44
N THR A 24 -5.95 12.41 3.63
CA THR A 24 -6.09 13.12 2.34
C THR A 24 -5.55 12.25 1.22
N GLY A 25 -6.16 12.36 0.04
CA GLY A 25 -5.75 11.68 -1.17
C GLY A 25 -6.26 10.25 -1.33
N MET A 26 -5.46 9.47 -2.04
CA MET A 26 -5.74 8.07 -2.38
C MET A 26 -5.19 7.15 -1.30
N VAL A 27 -6.08 6.47 -0.58
CA VAL A 27 -5.74 5.59 0.54
C VAL A 27 -5.98 4.13 0.15
N PRO A 28 -4.93 3.31 0.06
CA PRO A 28 -5.06 1.87 -0.14
C PRO A 28 -5.63 1.19 1.10
N GLU A 29 -6.44 0.14 0.92
CA GLU A 29 -7.01 -0.63 2.04
C GLU A 29 -5.98 -1.50 2.78
N THR A 30 -4.85 -1.85 2.12
CA THR A 30 -3.73 -2.60 2.70
C THR A 30 -2.39 -1.94 2.35
N SER A 31 -1.33 -2.31 3.09
CA SER A 31 0.04 -1.83 2.84
C SER A 31 0.82 -2.67 1.82
N VAL A 32 0.30 -3.85 1.45
CA VAL A 32 0.88 -4.77 0.47
C VAL A 32 -0.21 -5.33 -0.41
N VAL A 33 0.08 -5.46 -1.70
CA VAL A 33 -0.75 -6.20 -2.65
C VAL A 33 -0.20 -7.62 -2.73
N VAL A 34 -1.07 -8.61 -2.58
CA VAL A 34 -0.71 -10.02 -2.78
C VAL A 34 -1.46 -10.53 -4.00
N VAL A 35 -0.73 -11.16 -4.92
CA VAL A 35 -1.26 -11.81 -6.12
C VAL A 35 -0.97 -13.30 -6.01
N GLU A 36 -2.00 -14.11 -5.84
CA GLU A 36 -1.86 -15.57 -5.76
C GLU A 36 -1.90 -16.16 -7.17
N ALA A 37 -0.84 -16.88 -7.57
CA ALA A 37 -0.77 -17.45 -8.92
C ALA A 37 -1.81 -18.53 -9.19
N SER A 38 -2.35 -19.17 -8.14
CA SER A 38 -3.49 -20.09 -8.25
C SER A 38 -4.76 -19.42 -8.76
N ASP A 39 -4.95 -18.15 -8.40
CA ASP A 39 -6.17 -17.40 -8.69
C ASP A 39 -6.03 -16.62 -10.02
N GLY A 40 -4.79 -16.48 -10.51
CA GLY A 40 -4.46 -15.77 -11.74
C GLY A 40 -4.55 -14.24 -11.59
N GLU A 41 -5.01 -13.74 -10.44
CA GLU A 41 -5.16 -12.32 -10.18
C GLU A 41 -5.06 -11.99 -8.69
N GLY A 42 -4.82 -10.70 -8.41
CA GLY A 42 -5.00 -10.09 -7.11
C GLY A 42 -5.73 -8.75 -7.28
N ALA A 43 -6.15 -8.16 -6.17
CA ALA A 43 -6.83 -6.86 -6.22
C ALA A 43 -6.63 -6.07 -4.93
N ILE A 44 -6.77 -4.76 -5.05
CA ILE A 44 -6.78 -3.83 -3.92
C ILE A 44 -7.81 -2.74 -4.17
N ASN A 45 -8.48 -2.32 -3.10
CA ASN A 45 -9.33 -1.15 -3.11
C ASN A 45 -8.57 0.10 -2.67
N ILE A 46 -8.77 1.19 -3.40
CA ILE A 46 -8.22 2.51 -3.10
C ILE A 46 -9.38 3.48 -2.86
N THR A 47 -9.38 4.17 -1.73
CA THR A 47 -10.42 5.13 -1.35
C THR A 47 -9.92 6.55 -1.51
N ASN A 48 -10.69 7.39 -2.20
CA ASN A 48 -10.47 8.83 -2.23
C ASN A 48 -11.06 9.45 -0.97
N THR A 49 -10.20 9.90 -0.04
CA THR A 49 -10.65 10.54 1.21
C THR A 49 -10.79 12.06 1.09
N ASP A 50 -10.45 12.63 -0.07
CA ASP A 50 -10.69 14.04 -0.33
C ASP A 50 -12.18 14.33 -0.56
N ASN A 51 -12.56 15.60 -0.39
CA ASN A 51 -13.93 16.08 -0.60
C ASN A 51 -14.21 16.52 -2.05
N PHE A 52 -13.34 16.17 -3.00
CA PHE A 52 -13.49 16.44 -4.44
C PHE A 52 -13.10 15.20 -5.26
N PRO A 53 -13.58 15.08 -6.50
CA PRO A 53 -13.15 14.00 -7.39
C PRO A 53 -11.67 14.11 -7.74
N VAL A 54 -11.00 12.97 -7.86
CA VAL A 54 -9.58 12.89 -8.21
C VAL A 54 -9.37 11.88 -9.33
N LEU A 55 -8.50 12.18 -10.28
CA LEU A 55 -8.04 11.21 -11.27
C LEU A 55 -6.94 10.36 -10.64
N MET A 56 -7.23 9.09 -10.34
CA MET A 56 -6.24 8.12 -9.88
C MET A 56 -5.48 7.54 -11.06
N LEU A 57 -4.15 7.59 -11.01
CA LEU A 57 -3.25 6.88 -11.91
C LEU A 57 -2.62 5.71 -11.16
N THR A 58 -2.54 4.56 -11.83
CA THR A 58 -1.92 3.34 -11.30
C THR A 58 -0.80 2.90 -12.24
N THR A 59 0.38 2.64 -11.68
CA THR A 59 1.55 2.22 -12.45
C THR A 59 2.29 1.09 -11.74
N LEU A 60 2.66 0.04 -12.47
CA LEU A 60 3.58 -0.99 -11.99
C LEU A 60 5.04 -0.58 -12.25
N GLN A 61 5.92 -0.92 -11.31
CA GLN A 61 7.35 -0.73 -11.40
C GLN A 61 8.09 -2.01 -11.02
N ASP A 62 9.13 -2.32 -11.80
CA ASP A 62 10.09 -3.35 -11.48
C ASP A 62 11.05 -2.88 -10.38
N ILE A 63 11.66 -3.85 -9.70
CA ILE A 63 12.80 -3.60 -8.82
C ILE A 63 14.11 -3.97 -9.55
N PRO A 64 15.27 -3.39 -9.18
CA PRO A 64 16.54 -3.72 -9.81
C PRO A 64 16.87 -5.22 -9.85
N GLU A 65 16.47 -5.94 -8.79
CA GLU A 65 16.72 -7.36 -8.57
C GLU A 65 15.81 -8.28 -9.42
N ASP A 66 14.65 -7.78 -9.84
CA ASP A 66 13.64 -8.55 -10.58
C ASP A 66 12.89 -7.68 -11.61
N LYS A 67 13.25 -7.87 -12.88
CA LYS A 67 12.68 -7.18 -14.05
C LYS A 67 11.68 -8.03 -14.85
N THR A 68 11.24 -9.15 -14.28
CA THR A 68 10.34 -10.08 -14.96
C THR A 68 8.94 -9.47 -15.10
N SER A 69 8.42 -9.31 -16.31
CA SER A 69 7.07 -8.77 -16.51
C SER A 69 6.03 -9.88 -16.36
N LEU A 70 5.36 -9.91 -15.21
CA LEU A 70 4.39 -10.96 -14.85
C LEU A 70 2.95 -10.46 -14.71
N LEU A 71 2.75 -9.15 -14.61
CA LEU A 71 1.45 -8.57 -14.26
C LEU A 71 1.02 -7.48 -15.24
N THR A 72 -0.29 -7.41 -15.47
CA THR A 72 -0.96 -6.23 -16.00
C THR A 72 -1.95 -5.68 -14.98
N ILE A 73 -2.25 -4.39 -15.06
CA ILE A 73 -3.16 -3.69 -14.13
C ILE A 73 -4.39 -3.18 -14.84
N THR A 74 -5.52 -3.16 -14.14
CA THR A 74 -6.76 -2.59 -14.67
C THR A 74 -7.65 -2.01 -13.56
N PRO A 75 -8.19 -0.78 -13.75
CA PRO A 75 -7.83 0.20 -14.78
C PRO A 75 -6.47 0.91 -14.48
N PRO A 76 -5.72 1.35 -15.50
CA PRO A 76 -4.51 2.15 -15.30
C PRO A 76 -4.81 3.60 -14.88
N ALA A 77 -6.00 4.10 -15.21
CA ALA A 77 -6.48 5.40 -14.78
C ALA A 77 -7.98 5.34 -14.48
N ALA A 78 -8.42 5.98 -13.40
CA ALA A 78 -9.82 6.03 -13.00
C ALA A 78 -10.13 7.35 -12.30
N ARG A 79 -11.26 7.96 -12.62
CA ARG A 79 -11.80 9.08 -11.83
C ARG A 79 -12.51 8.51 -10.61
N VAL A 80 -12.10 8.93 -9.41
CA VAL A 80 -12.68 8.49 -8.14
C VAL A 80 -13.35 9.68 -7.47
N GLU A 81 -14.66 9.60 -7.31
CA GLU A 81 -15.44 10.66 -6.63
C GLU A 81 -15.10 10.75 -5.14
N ALA A 82 -15.46 11.87 -4.51
CA ALA A 82 -15.22 12.12 -3.09
C ALA A 82 -15.81 11.01 -2.21
N GLY A 83 -15.00 10.46 -1.31
CA GLY A 83 -15.40 9.37 -0.41
C GLY A 83 -15.70 8.04 -1.09
N LYS A 84 -15.42 7.90 -2.40
CA LYS A 84 -15.64 6.65 -3.13
C LYS A 84 -14.38 5.81 -3.21
N THR A 85 -14.60 4.53 -3.47
CA THR A 85 -13.58 3.51 -3.54
C THR A 85 -13.49 2.96 -4.96
N GLN A 86 -12.27 2.80 -5.47
CA GLN A 86 -11.96 2.18 -6.74
C GLN A 86 -11.20 0.88 -6.51
N ARG A 87 -11.70 -0.21 -7.10
CA ARG A 87 -11.00 -1.50 -7.12
C ARG A 87 -10.02 -1.55 -8.29
N ILE A 88 -8.77 -1.91 -8.01
CA ILE A 88 -7.73 -2.17 -9.01
C ILE A 88 -7.43 -3.66 -9.01
N ARG A 89 -7.34 -4.25 -10.21
CA ARG A 89 -6.97 -5.66 -10.41
C ARG A 89 -5.56 -5.76 -10.97
N PHE A 90 -4.86 -6.78 -10.52
CA PHE A 90 -3.54 -7.20 -10.98
C PHE A 90 -3.71 -8.59 -11.58
N ILE A 91 -3.45 -8.74 -12.86
CA ILE A 91 -3.75 -9.97 -13.60
C ILE A 91 -2.42 -10.55 -14.07
N LEU A 92 -2.19 -11.83 -13.79
CA LEU A 92 -1.02 -12.55 -14.29
C LEU A 92 -1.08 -12.67 -15.81
N THR A 93 -0.02 -12.26 -16.47
CA THR A 93 0.10 -12.28 -17.94
C THR A 93 0.66 -13.59 -18.46
N ASP A 94 1.45 -14.29 -17.64
CA ASP A 94 2.03 -15.60 -17.96
C ASP A 94 1.41 -16.69 -17.08
N LYS A 95 1.19 -17.87 -17.68
CA LYS A 95 0.69 -19.08 -17.03
C LYS A 95 1.80 -20.07 -16.69
N THR A 96 3.07 -19.75 -16.99
CA THR A 96 4.19 -20.58 -16.56
C THR A 96 4.21 -20.68 -15.02
N PRO A 97 4.31 -21.89 -14.45
CA PRO A 97 4.37 -22.05 -13.01
C PRO A 97 5.58 -21.32 -12.42
N LEU A 98 5.32 -20.38 -11.52
CA LEU A 98 6.33 -19.66 -10.78
C LEU A 98 7.02 -20.61 -9.78
N LYS A 99 8.35 -20.51 -9.67
CA LYS A 99 9.15 -21.33 -8.75
C LYS A 99 9.39 -20.65 -7.40
N THR A 100 9.40 -19.33 -7.39
CA THR A 100 9.68 -18.49 -6.22
C THR A 100 8.70 -17.33 -6.17
N GLU A 101 8.61 -16.67 -5.02
CA GLU A 101 7.88 -15.40 -4.94
C GLU A 101 8.63 -14.31 -5.73
N HIS A 102 7.86 -13.42 -6.37
CA HIS A 102 8.39 -12.26 -7.09
C HIS A 102 7.90 -10.98 -6.42
N LEU A 103 8.77 -9.95 -6.41
CA LEU A 103 8.47 -8.66 -5.82
C LEU A 103 8.43 -7.58 -6.90
N LYS A 104 7.33 -6.83 -6.93
CA LYS A 104 7.15 -5.61 -7.73
C LYS A 104 6.71 -4.45 -6.86
N ARG A 105 6.63 -3.26 -7.44
CA ARG A 105 6.02 -2.11 -6.79
C ARG A 105 4.84 -1.60 -7.59
N VAL A 106 3.79 -1.16 -6.91
CA VAL A 106 2.69 -0.42 -7.53
C VAL A 106 2.64 0.97 -6.95
N ILE A 107 2.43 1.94 -7.82
CA ILE A 107 2.26 3.33 -7.48
C ILE A 107 0.82 3.73 -7.74
N PHE A 108 0.18 4.32 -6.73
CA PHE A 108 -1.09 5.02 -6.86
C PHE A 108 -0.85 6.52 -6.67
N GLU A 109 -1.27 7.32 -7.64
CA GLU A 109 -1.13 8.76 -7.61
C GLU A 109 -2.47 9.42 -7.89
N GLY A 110 -2.92 10.28 -6.98
CA GLY A 110 -4.10 11.10 -7.17
C GLY A 110 -3.74 12.42 -7.85
N VAL A 111 -4.32 12.68 -9.02
CA VAL A 111 -4.23 13.96 -9.74
C VAL A 111 -5.52 14.75 -9.53
N PRO A 112 -5.50 15.78 -8.68
CA PRO A 112 -6.67 16.60 -8.36
C PRO A 112 -7.01 17.56 -9.51
N PRO A 113 -8.26 18.06 -9.58
CA PRO A 113 -8.69 19.00 -10.60
C PRO A 113 -7.97 20.34 -10.47
N GLN A 114 -7.68 20.94 -11.63
CA GLN A 114 -7.13 22.29 -11.72
C GLN A 114 -8.23 23.32 -11.41
N VAL A 115 -7.91 24.33 -10.60
CA VAL A 115 -8.80 25.46 -10.33
C VAL A 115 -8.28 26.64 -11.12
N LYS A 116 -9.10 27.14 -12.06
CA LYS A 116 -8.76 28.34 -12.86
C LYS A 116 -8.82 29.59 -11.99
N ASP A 117 -8.06 30.61 -12.40
CA ASP A 117 -8.11 31.98 -11.85
C ASP A 117 -7.74 32.11 -10.36
N LYS A 118 -6.97 31.16 -9.83
CA LYS A 118 -6.41 31.21 -8.48
C LYS A 118 -4.95 30.74 -8.47
N ASN A 119 -4.11 31.47 -7.73
CA ASN A 119 -2.73 31.05 -7.46
C ASN A 119 -2.72 30.13 -6.24
N LEU A 120 -2.75 28.82 -6.47
CA LEU A 120 -2.69 27.81 -5.41
C LEU A 120 -1.54 26.82 -5.64
N VAL A 121 -0.82 26.51 -4.58
CA VAL A 121 0.09 25.37 -4.54
C VAL A 121 -0.68 24.19 -3.98
N ARG A 122 -0.63 23.06 -4.68
CA ARG A 122 -1.26 21.82 -4.23
C ARG A 122 -0.23 20.72 -4.18
N MET A 123 -0.20 20.01 -3.06
CA MET A 123 0.64 18.83 -2.87
C MET A 123 -0.20 17.57 -3.08
N THR A 124 0.31 16.62 -3.83
CA THR A 124 -0.29 15.30 -4.00
C THR A 124 0.53 14.27 -3.23
N VAL A 125 -0.15 13.24 -2.71
CA VAL A 125 0.49 12.12 -2.04
C VAL A 125 0.50 10.94 -2.99
N ARG A 126 1.70 10.40 -3.22
CA ARG A 126 1.92 9.19 -4.00
C ARG A 126 2.09 8.01 -3.05
N GLN A 127 1.29 6.98 -3.25
CA GLN A 127 1.42 5.72 -2.53
C GLN A 127 2.29 4.77 -3.33
N ASN A 128 3.30 4.17 -2.71
CA ASN A 128 4.22 3.25 -3.37
C ASN A 128 4.31 1.94 -2.58
N LEU A 129 3.53 0.94 -2.98
CA LEU A 129 3.32 -0.29 -2.23
C LEU A 129 4.09 -1.46 -2.85
N PRO A 130 4.59 -2.41 -2.04
CA PRO A 130 5.05 -3.70 -2.53
C PRO A 130 3.88 -4.52 -3.11
N VAL A 131 4.18 -5.26 -4.17
CA VAL A 131 3.32 -6.28 -4.78
C VAL A 131 4.06 -7.60 -4.71
N LEU A 132 3.55 -8.53 -3.92
CA LEU A 132 4.08 -9.89 -3.79
C LEU A 132 3.29 -10.82 -4.69
N ILE A 133 3.98 -11.48 -5.61
CA ILE A 133 3.40 -12.49 -6.51
C ILE A 133 3.81 -13.85 -5.99
N ARG A 134 2.83 -14.63 -5.53
CA ARG A 134 3.07 -15.89 -4.83
C ARG A 134 2.86 -17.07 -5.77
N PRO A 135 3.81 -18.03 -5.85
CA PRO A 135 3.69 -19.19 -6.71
C PRO A 135 2.57 -20.14 -6.23
N ALA A 136 1.95 -20.83 -7.17
CA ALA A 136 0.93 -21.82 -6.83
C ALA A 136 1.55 -22.98 -6.05
N GLY A 137 0.87 -23.42 -4.98
CA GLY A 137 1.31 -24.54 -4.14
C GLY A 137 2.28 -24.17 -3.02
N LEU A 138 2.68 -22.90 -2.89
CA LEU A 138 3.41 -22.43 -1.71
C LEU A 138 2.46 -22.40 -0.50
N ALA A 139 2.76 -23.25 0.48
CA ALA A 139 1.98 -23.30 1.72
C ALA A 139 1.98 -21.94 2.42
N ARG A 140 0.82 -21.54 2.94
CA ARG A 140 0.72 -20.32 3.74
C ARG A 140 1.30 -20.60 5.13
N ASP A 141 2.46 -20.01 5.40
CA ASP A 141 3.03 -19.92 6.73
C ASP A 141 2.65 -18.57 7.34
N GLU A 142 2.07 -18.57 8.54
CA GLU A 142 1.72 -17.35 9.25
C GLU A 142 2.90 -16.78 10.04
N ALA A 143 3.97 -17.55 10.23
CA ALA A 143 5.17 -17.15 10.96
C ALA A 143 6.48 -17.43 10.20
N PRO A 144 6.60 -17.06 8.91
CA PRO A 144 7.79 -17.37 8.10
C PRO A 144 9.06 -16.72 8.65
N TRP A 145 8.93 -15.63 9.41
CA TRP A 145 10.06 -14.96 10.08
C TRP A 145 10.79 -15.85 11.09
N LYS A 146 10.18 -16.94 11.57
CA LYS A 146 10.84 -17.92 12.45
C LYS A 146 11.88 -18.77 11.72
N LEU A 147 11.83 -18.85 10.39
CA LEU A 147 12.78 -19.60 9.56
C LEU A 147 14.04 -18.79 9.23
N LEU A 148 14.07 -17.50 9.57
CA LEU A 148 15.22 -16.64 9.34
C LEU A 148 16.42 -17.09 10.17
N VAL A 149 17.55 -17.27 9.51
CA VAL A 149 18.82 -17.65 10.16
C VAL A 149 19.65 -16.40 10.39
N TRP A 150 19.95 -16.13 11.66
CA TRP A 150 20.72 -14.96 12.08
C TRP A 150 22.14 -15.37 12.45
N LYS A 151 23.14 -14.64 11.94
CA LYS A 151 24.55 -14.84 12.28
C LYS A 151 25.21 -13.50 12.60
N GLN A 152 25.85 -13.41 13.75
CA GLN A 152 26.67 -12.25 14.11
C GLN A 152 28.16 -12.59 13.96
N SER A 153 28.90 -11.70 13.30
CA SER A 153 30.35 -11.78 13.15
C SER A 153 30.96 -10.42 13.46
N GLY A 154 31.56 -10.28 14.64
CA GLY A 154 32.00 -8.98 15.17
C GLY A 154 30.83 -8.00 15.28
N ASN A 155 30.91 -6.88 14.56
CA ASN A 155 29.90 -5.83 14.52
C ASN A 155 28.89 -5.98 13.36
N THR A 156 28.97 -7.07 12.60
CA THR A 156 28.05 -7.33 11.49
C THR A 156 27.03 -8.38 11.89
N LEU A 157 25.75 -8.05 11.75
CA LEU A 157 24.63 -8.98 11.85
C LEU A 157 24.13 -9.30 10.45
N THR A 158 24.12 -10.58 10.08
CA THR A 158 23.60 -11.09 8.81
C THR A 158 22.35 -11.89 9.06
N VAL A 159 21.31 -11.65 8.25
CA VAL A 159 20.09 -12.45 8.21
C VAL A 159 20.02 -13.17 6.86
N THR A 160 19.73 -14.47 6.89
CA THR A 160 19.55 -15.30 5.70
C THR A 160 18.13 -15.87 5.72
N ASN A 161 17.42 -15.73 4.61
CA ASN A 161 16.16 -16.43 4.37
C ASN A 161 16.41 -17.69 3.53
N PRO A 162 16.27 -18.91 4.10
CA PRO A 162 16.49 -20.16 3.36
C PRO A 162 15.24 -20.70 2.65
N SER A 163 14.08 -20.03 2.79
CA SER A 163 12.79 -20.44 2.20
C SER A 163 12.73 -20.30 0.70
#